data_AF-A0A5C6GN96-F1
#
_entry.id   AF-A0A5C6GN96-F1
#
_cell.length_a   1.000
_cell.length_b   1.000
_cell.length_c   1.000
_cell.angle_alpha   90.00
_cell.angle_beta   90.00
_cell.angle_gamma   90.00
#
_symmetry.space_group_name_H-M   'P 1'
#
loop_
_entity.id
_entity.type
_entity.pdbx_description
1 polymer ?
#
loop_
_entity_poly.entity_id
_entity_poly.type
_entity_poly.pdbx_seq_one_letter_code
_entity_poly.pdbx_strand_id
1 'polypeptide(L)'
;MAQPSYTPASLKELAMLSDEIWYLAGDKSVDSNWYSKRAYFSMAYSTSELFMTKDKSPGFVDTRNFLNRRLEEMTTVGGFAETFGAWGSFTINTGLNVLRSKGIRI
;
A
#
# COMPACT_ATOMS: atom_id res chain seq x y z
N MET A 1 24.41 -3.05 2.70
CA MET A 1 23.41 -2.78 3.75
C MET A 1 22.18 -3.70 3.67
N ALA A 2 22.03 -4.57 2.65
CA ALA A 2 20.98 -5.59 2.62
C ALA A 2 21.60 -6.99 2.44
N GLN A 3 22.00 -7.62 3.55
CA GLN A 3 22.44 -9.01 3.54
C GLN A 3 21.22 -9.92 3.76
N PRO A 4 21.00 -10.95 2.91
CA PRO A 4 19.83 -11.84 3.00
C PRO A 4 19.65 -12.52 4.36
N SER A 5 20.73 -12.74 5.12
CA SER A 5 20.68 -13.32 6.46
C SER A 5 19.94 -12.45 7.48
N TYR A 6 19.95 -11.13 7.30
CA TYR A 6 19.32 -10.18 8.22
C TYR A 6 17.92 -9.76 7.77
N THR A 7 17.49 -10.10 6.56
CA THR A 7 16.18 -9.65 6.05
C THR A 7 15.00 -10.10 6.90
N PRO A 8 14.94 -11.32 7.47
CA PRO A 8 13.80 -11.72 8.30
C PRO A 8 13.73 -10.91 9.61
N ALA A 9 14.90 -10.66 10.22
CA ALA A 9 14.99 -9.86 11.43
C ALA A 9 14.60 -8.39 11.17
N SER A 10 15.17 -7.78 10.11
CA SER A 10 14.86 -6.40 9.74
C SER A 10 13.38 -6.20 9.39
N LEU A 11 12.75 -7.15 8.69
CA LEU A 11 11.32 -7.08 8.37
C LEU A 11 10.46 -7.18 9.63
N LYS A 12 10.85 -8.02 10.59
CA LYS A 12 10.14 -8.14 11.87
C LYS A 12 10.20 -6.83 12.65
N GLU A 13 11.37 -6.22 12.78
CA GLU A 13 11.53 -4.93 13.47
C GLU A 13 10.72 -3.82 12.78
N LEU A 14 10.75 -3.78 11.44
CA LEU A 14 9.95 -2.82 10.67
C LEU A 14 8.44 -3.03 10.90
N ALA A 15 7.98 -4.27 10.97
CA ALA A 15 6.58 -4.58 11.26
C ALA A 15 6.18 -4.15 12.68
N MET A 16 7.04 -4.39 13.68
CA MET A 16 6.81 -3.96 15.06
C MET A 16 6.79 -2.43 15.19
N LEU A 17 7.70 -1.73 14.52
CA LEU A 17 7.73 -0.27 14.47
C LEU A 17 6.45 0.31 13.85
N SER A 18 6.02 -0.26 12.72
CA SER A 18 4.77 0.13 12.05
C SER A 18 3.56 -0.08 12.97
N ASP A 19 3.51 -1.22 13.67
CA ASP A 19 2.46 -1.53 14.64
C ASP A 19 2.43 -0.52 15.80
N GLU A 20 3.58 -0.20 16.39
CA GLU A 20 3.70 0.75 17.49
C GLU A 20 3.27 2.16 17.08
N ILE A 21 3.69 2.63 15.90
CA ILE A 21 3.29 3.94 15.38
C ILE A 21 1.77 4.02 15.18
N TRP A 22 1.16 2.98 14.62
CA TRP A 22 -0.29 2.91 14.45
C TRP A 22 -1.05 2.83 15.78
N TYR A 23 -0.49 2.10 16.75
CA TYR A 23 -1.03 2.04 18.11
C TYR A 23 -1.00 3.42 18.78
N LEU A 24 0.13 4.14 18.69
CA LEU A 24 0.27 5.50 19.22
C LEU A 24 -0.59 6.53 18.47
N ALA A 25 -0.83 6.33 17.17
CA ALA A 25 -1.76 7.13 16.38
C ALA A 25 -3.24 6.89 16.74
N GLY A 26 -3.54 5.92 17.61
CA GLY A 26 -4.88 5.62 18.10
C GLY A 26 -5.73 4.79 17.13
N ASP A 27 -5.11 4.07 16.19
CA ASP A 27 -5.83 3.19 15.27
C ASP A 27 -6.46 2.00 16.01
N LYS A 28 -7.79 1.87 15.92
CA LYS A 28 -8.57 0.76 16.51
C LYS A 28 -9.03 -0.25 15.45
N SER A 29 -8.38 -0.28 14.29
CA SER A 29 -8.81 -1.13 13.17
C SER A 29 -8.62 -2.61 13.51
N VAL A 30 -9.72 -3.37 13.52
CA VAL A 30 -9.72 -4.84 13.71
C VAL A 30 -9.96 -5.58 12.37
N ASP A 31 -10.31 -4.84 11.32
CA ASP A 31 -10.67 -5.37 10.01
C ASP A 31 -9.45 -5.60 9.09
N SER A 32 -9.69 -6.11 7.87
CA SER A 32 -8.69 -6.31 6.80
C SER A 32 -7.78 -5.10 6.54
N ASN A 33 -8.25 -3.90 6.90
CA ASN A 33 -7.51 -2.65 6.84
C ASN A 33 -6.25 -2.65 7.72
N TRP A 34 -6.20 -3.49 8.77
CA TRP A 34 -5.05 -3.65 9.67
C TRP A 34 -3.78 -4.03 8.90
N TYR A 35 -3.88 -5.01 7.99
CA TYR A 35 -2.75 -5.48 7.18
C TYR A 35 -2.33 -4.44 6.14
N SER A 36 -3.30 -3.85 5.44
CA SER A 36 -3.03 -2.85 4.41
C SER A 36 -2.37 -1.60 4.97
N LYS A 37 -2.84 -1.09 6.12
CA LYS A 37 -2.26 0.07 6.81
C LYS A 37 -0.80 -0.15 7.21
N ARG A 38 -0.49 -1.31 7.80
CA ARG A 38 0.86 -1.65 8.25
C ARG A 38 1.80 -1.90 7.08
N ALA A 39 1.35 -2.64 6.06
CA ALA A 39 2.14 -2.89 4.86
C ALA A 39 2.47 -1.59 4.12
N TYR A 40 1.48 -0.72 3.94
CA TYR A 40 1.67 0.56 3.27
C TYR A 40 2.60 1.48 4.08
N PHE A 41 2.39 1.60 5.39
CA PHE A 41 3.25 2.42 6.25
C PHE A 41 4.71 1.94 6.23
N SER A 42 4.94 0.63 6.34
CA SER A 42 6.28 0.05 6.25
C SER A 42 6.95 0.33 4.89
N MET A 43 6.18 0.31 3.79
CA MET A 43 6.66 0.68 2.46
C MET A 43 6.98 2.18 2.36
N ALA A 44 6.11 3.05 2.85
CA ALA A 44 6.32 4.50 2.88
C ALA A 44 7.56 4.87 3.71
N TYR A 45 7.74 4.24 4.87
CA TYR A 45 8.92 4.40 5.71
C TYR A 45 10.21 4.00 4.97
N SER A 46 10.25 2.76 4.45
CA SER A 46 11.45 2.23 3.79
C SER A 46 11.84 3.04 2.55
N THR A 47 10.86 3.47 1.75
CA THR A 47 11.12 4.30 0.56
C THR A 47 11.56 5.71 0.93
N SER A 48 11.02 6.29 2.01
CA SER A 48 11.43 7.60 2.51
C SER A 48 12.84 7.56 3.11
N GLU A 49 13.19 6.49 3.83
CA GLU A 49 14.55 6.27 4.33
C GLU A 49 15.56 6.19 3.18
N LEU A 50 15.24 5.44 2.12
CA LEU A 50 16.07 5.39 0.91
C LEU A 50 16.19 6.76 0.24
N PHE A 51 15.10 7.52 0.11
CA PHE A 51 15.12 8.86 -0.44
C PHE A 51 16.02 9.80 0.38
N MET A 52 15.93 9.71 1.71
CA MET A 52 16.73 10.49 2.66
C MET A 52 18.24 10.30 2.45
N THR A 53 18.70 9.12 2.04
CA THR A 53 20.12 8.88 1.75
C THR A 53 20.69 9.74 0.61
N LYS A 54 19.83 10.30 -0.25
CA LYS A 54 20.21 11.14 -1.39
C LYS A 54 19.80 12.60 -1.22
N ASP A 55 19.01 12.90 -0.22
CA ASP A 55 18.51 14.24 0.05
C ASP A 55 19.63 15.13 0.60
N LYS A 56 19.85 16.27 -0.06
CA LYS A 56 20.82 17.32 0.31
C LYS A 56 20.15 18.64 0.69
N SER A 57 18.81 18.66 0.73
CA SER A 57 18.05 19.84 1.10
C SER A 57 18.31 20.23 2.55
N PRO A 58 18.28 21.53 2.89
CA PRO A 58 18.51 21.99 4.25
C PRO A 58 17.57 21.30 5.23
N GLY A 59 18.17 20.53 6.12
CA GLY A 59 17.46 19.78 7.13
C GLY A 59 16.55 18.68 6.62
N PHE A 60 16.61 18.19 5.38
CA PHE A 60 15.73 17.13 4.82
C PHE A 60 14.28 17.56 4.53
N VAL A 61 14.07 18.77 4.03
CA VAL A 61 12.74 19.26 3.64
C VAL A 61 12.15 18.41 2.50
N ASP A 62 12.95 17.98 1.54
CA ASP A 62 12.47 17.20 0.40
C ASP A 62 12.02 15.80 0.83
N THR A 63 12.73 15.17 1.78
CA THR A 63 12.31 13.89 2.38
C THR A 63 10.96 14.01 3.08
N ARG A 64 10.71 15.10 3.82
CA ARG A 64 9.43 15.31 4.51
C ARG A 64 8.29 15.53 3.53
N ASN A 65 8.53 16.29 2.46
CA ASN A 65 7.57 16.47 1.39
C ASN A 65 7.26 15.15 0.68
N PHE A 66 8.28 14.32 0.43
CA PHE A 66 8.12 13.00 -0.13
C PHE A 66 7.29 12.08 0.78
N LEU A 67 7.61 12.05 2.08
CA LEU A 67 6.87 11.26 3.07
C LEU A 67 5.40 11.70 3.16
N ASN A 68 5.13 13.01 3.21
CA ASN A 68 3.77 13.54 3.25
C ASN A 68 2.95 13.08 2.04
N ARG A 69 3.51 13.16 0.83
CA ARG A 69 2.85 12.66 -0.39
C ARG A 69 2.53 11.17 -0.31
N ARG A 70 3.45 10.34 0.21
CA ARG A 70 3.19 8.91 0.42
C ARG A 70 2.06 8.68 1.42
N LEU A 71 2.03 9.43 2.52
CA LEU A 71 0.95 9.31 3.50
C LEU A 71 -0.41 9.77 2.94
N GLU A 72 -0.43 10.80 2.09
CA GLU A 72 -1.64 11.24 1.37
C GLU A 72 -2.12 10.16 0.39
N GLU A 73 -1.20 9.56 -0.38
CA GLU A 73 -1.50 8.45 -1.29
C GLU A 73 -2.21 7.30 -0.55
N MET A 74 -1.80 6.96 0.69
CA MET A 74 -2.45 5.94 1.54
C MET A 74 -3.96 6.16 1.71
N THR A 75 -4.39 7.41 1.90
CA THR A 75 -5.81 7.74 2.07
C THR A 75 -6.61 7.59 0.77
N THR A 76 -5.92 7.62 -0.38
CA THR A 76 -6.51 7.56 -1.72
C THR A 76 -6.57 6.12 -2.27
N VAL A 77 -5.79 5.18 -1.72
CA VAL A 77 -5.74 3.77 -2.17
C VAL A 77 -7.10 3.05 -2.12
N GLY A 78 -8.09 3.58 -1.39
CA GLY A 78 -9.49 3.12 -1.50
C GLY A 78 -10.02 3.06 -2.94
N GLY A 79 -9.57 3.96 -3.83
CA GLY A 79 -10.02 4.00 -5.23
C GLY A 79 -9.47 2.88 -6.13
N PHE A 80 -8.38 2.21 -5.73
CA PHE A 80 -7.78 1.15 -6.56
C PHE A 80 -8.65 -0.13 -6.54
N ALA A 81 -9.22 -0.46 -5.37
CA ALA A 81 -10.15 -1.59 -5.25
C ALA A 81 -11.44 -1.36 -6.07
N GLU A 82 -11.97 -0.14 -6.07
CA GLU A 82 -13.13 0.24 -6.89
C GLU A 82 -12.85 0.12 -8.39
N THR A 83 -11.66 0.58 -8.82
CA THR A 83 -11.25 0.52 -10.23
C THR A 83 -11.09 -0.93 -10.72
N PHE A 84 -10.49 -1.82 -9.90
CA PHE A 84 -10.37 -3.24 -10.23
C PHE A 84 -11.72 -3.96 -10.23
N GLY A 85 -12.60 -3.64 -9.27
CA GLY A 85 -13.97 -4.17 -9.25
C GLY A 85 -14.77 -3.77 -10.49
N ALA A 86 -14.66 -2.50 -10.90
CA ALA A 86 -15.33 -1.99 -12.10
C ALA A 86 -14.83 -2.70 -13.38
N TRP A 87 -13.51 -2.83 -13.56
CA TRP A 87 -12.93 -3.54 -14.72
C TRP A 87 -13.31 -5.03 -14.77
N GLY A 88 -13.31 -5.71 -13.61
CA GLY A 88 -13.73 -7.11 -13.50
C GLY A 88 -15.21 -7.31 -13.86
N SER A 89 -16.09 -6.47 -13.33
CA SER A 89 -17.54 -6.53 -13.62
C SER A 89 -17.85 -6.26 -15.10
N PHE A 90 -17.10 -5.35 -15.73
CA PHE A 90 -17.23 -5.05 -17.16
C PHE A 90 -16.81 -6.23 -18.03
N THR A 91 -15.70 -6.89 -17.69
CA THR A 91 -15.19 -8.06 -18.42
C THR A 91 -16.11 -9.27 -18.29
N ILE A 92 -16.69 -9.49 -17.11
CA ILE A 92 -17.66 -10.57 -16.89
C ILE A 92 -18.96 -10.32 -17.66
N ASN A 93 -19.52 -9.11 -17.60
CA ASN A 93 -20.77 -8.81 -18.31
C ASN A 93 -20.62 -8.87 -19.83
N THR A 94 -19.49 -8.42 -20.36
CA THR A 94 -19.20 -8.55 -21.80
C THR A 94 -18.98 -10.01 -22.20
N GLY A 95 -18.26 -10.79 -21.39
CA GLY A 95 -18.11 -12.24 -21.60
C GLY A 95 -19.44 -12.99 -21.59
N LEU A 96 -20.32 -12.69 -20.63
CA LEU A 96 -21.66 -13.27 -20.53
C LEU A 96 -22.56 -12.85 -21.71
N ASN A 97 -22.55 -11.58 -22.11
CA ASN A 97 -23.35 -11.11 -23.24
C ASN A 97 -22.88 -11.72 -24.58
N VAL A 98 -21.57 -11.91 -24.77
CA VAL A 98 -21.01 -12.57 -25.98
C VAL A 98 -21.33 -14.07 -26.00
N LEU A 99 -21.31 -14.75 -24.84
CA LEU A 99 -21.73 -16.15 -24.74
C LEU A 99 -23.23 -16.31 -25.04
N ARG A 100 -24.06 -15.39 -24.54
CA ARG A 100 -25.50 -15.35 -24.80
C ARG A 100 -25.81 -15.03 -26.27
N SER A 101 -25.00 -14.20 -26.94
CA SER A 101 -25.17 -13.89 -28.37
C SER A 101 -24.71 -15.02 -29.30
N LYS A 102 -23.83 -15.93 -28.83
CA LYS A 102 -23.40 -17.12 -29.58
C LYS A 102 -24.33 -18.34 -29.42
N GLY A 103 -25.48 -18.18 -28.78
CA GLY A 103 -26.54 -19.19 -28.76
C GLY A 103 -26.31 -20.36 -27.80
N ILE A 104 -25.35 -20.26 -26.88
CA ILE A 104 -25.19 -21.23 -25.80
C ILE A 104 -26.30 -20.95 -24.77
N ARG A 105 -27.23 -21.90 -24.62
CA ARG A 105 -28.25 -21.85 -23.55
C ARG A 105 -27.53 -22.05 -22.20
N ILE A 106 -27.48 -20.99 -21.41
CA ILE A 106 -27.16 -21.01 -19.98
C ILE A 106 -28.47 -20.81 -19.24
#